data_AF-A0A918K530-F1
#
_entry.id   AF-A0A918K530-F1
#
_cell.length_a   1.000
_cell.length_b   1.000
_cell.length_c   1.000
_cell.angle_alpha   90.00
_cell.angle_beta   90.00
_cell.angle_gamma   90.00
#
_symmetry.space_group_name_H-M   'P 1'
#
loop_
_entity.id
_entity.type
_entity.pdbx_description
1 polymer ?
#
loop_
_entity_poly.entity_id
_entity_poly.type
_entity_poly.pdbx_seq_one_letter_code
_entity_poly.pdbx_strand_id
1 'polypeptide(L)'
;MKFLFERITYPTLLRRSLWLVVVLLSTLWASAALADHKSNHVDVVVEGLSEKAETGQLVFNQSCASCHGLNGQGSDAGPPLIHSIYNPGHHSNKAFYRAVTQGVQQHHWPFGNMPPQSHIGFSEMTYILSFIREVQTLNGIETEAHRM
;
A
#
# COMPACT_ATOMS: atom_id res chain seq x y z
N MET A 1 -49.33 -49.32 8.14
CA MET A 1 -48.16 -48.92 7.33
C MET A 1 -48.63 -48.04 6.17
N LYS A 2 -48.53 -46.71 6.29
CA LYS A 2 -48.61 -45.73 5.19
C LYS A 2 -48.39 -44.33 5.77
N PHE A 3 -47.12 -43.91 5.79
CA PHE A 3 -46.75 -42.51 6.02
C PHE A 3 -47.23 -41.72 4.80
N LEU A 4 -48.25 -40.87 4.98
CA LEU A 4 -48.64 -39.88 3.99
C LEU A 4 -47.70 -38.67 4.15
N PHE A 5 -46.66 -38.63 3.32
CA PHE A 5 -45.82 -37.47 3.10
C PHE A 5 -46.60 -36.46 2.24
N GLU A 6 -47.25 -35.48 2.87
CA GLU A 6 -47.80 -34.32 2.16
C GLU A 6 -46.64 -33.47 1.62
N ARG A 7 -46.44 -33.50 0.30
CA ARG A 7 -45.52 -32.59 -0.37
C ARG A 7 -46.10 -31.18 -0.28
N ILE A 8 -45.49 -30.34 0.55
CA ILE A 8 -45.74 -28.90 0.56
C ILE A 8 -45.34 -28.34 -0.82
N THR A 9 -46.30 -28.12 -1.71
CA THR A 9 -46.09 -27.51 -3.02
C THR A 9 -46.08 -25.99 -2.86
N TYR A 10 -44.89 -25.41 -2.70
CA TYR A 10 -44.74 -23.95 -2.75
C TYR A 10 -45.11 -23.42 -4.15
N PRO A 11 -45.83 -22.30 -4.25
CA PRO A 11 -46.15 -21.71 -5.55
C PRO A 11 -44.85 -21.37 -6.29
N THR A 12 -44.81 -21.67 -7.58
CA THR A 12 -43.62 -21.50 -8.46
C THR A 12 -43.03 -20.09 -8.40
N LEU A 13 -43.85 -19.08 -8.09
CA LEU A 13 -43.45 -17.70 -7.88
C LEU A 13 -42.58 -17.51 -6.64
N LEU A 14 -42.95 -18.09 -5.49
CA LEU A 14 -42.18 -17.97 -4.24
C LEU A 14 -40.80 -18.66 -4.37
N ARG A 15 -40.76 -19.79 -5.08
CA ARG A 15 -39.51 -20.51 -5.40
C ARG A 15 -38.61 -19.70 -6.34
N ARG A 16 -39.17 -18.97 -7.31
CA ARG A 16 -38.43 -18.06 -8.20
C ARG A 16 -37.89 -16.85 -7.45
N SER A 17 -38.70 -16.23 -6.59
CA SER A 17 -38.28 -15.09 -5.77
C SER A 17 -37.14 -15.46 -4.81
N LEU A 18 -37.23 -16.62 -4.14
CA LEU A 18 -36.17 -17.09 -3.26
C LEU A 18 -34.87 -17.38 -4.02
N TRP A 19 -34.95 -17.98 -5.21
CA TRP A 19 -33.79 -18.21 -6.06
C TRP A 19 -33.12 -16.91 -6.51
N LEU A 20 -33.89 -15.89 -6.89
CA LEU A 20 -33.36 -14.59 -7.27
C LEU A 20 -32.66 -13.89 -6.09
N VAL A 21 -33.23 -13.98 -4.88
CA VAL A 21 -32.61 -13.41 -3.67
C VAL A 21 -31.30 -14.12 -3.33
N VAL A 22 -31.25 -15.46 -3.44
CA VAL A 22 -30.00 -16.22 -3.21
C VAL A 22 -28.93 -15.87 -4.26
N VAL A 23 -29.31 -15.73 -5.54
CA VAL A 23 -28.39 -15.30 -6.60
C VAL A 23 -27.86 -13.89 -6.32
N LEU A 24 -28.74 -12.94 -5.99
CA LEU A 24 -28.34 -11.57 -5.66
C LEU A 24 -27.39 -11.52 -4.45
N LEU A 25 -27.75 -12.20 -3.35
CA LEU A 25 -26.90 -12.29 -2.15
C LEU A 25 -25.54 -12.95 -2.45
N SER A 26 -25.52 -13.98 -3.30
CA SER A 26 -24.27 -14.63 -3.72
C SER A 26 -23.38 -13.72 -4.56
N THR A 27 -23.95 -12.91 -5.46
CA THR A 27 -23.19 -11.94 -6.26
C THR A 27 -22.62 -10.80 -5.42
N LEU A 28 -23.33 -10.39 -4.36
CA LEU A 28 -22.86 -9.39 -3.39
C LEU A 28 -21.69 -9.91 -2.52
N TRP A 29 -21.68 -11.19 -2.15
CA TRP A 29 -20.57 -11.79 -1.41
C TRP A 29 -19.33 -12.01 -2.29
N ALA A 30 -19.50 -12.32 -3.57
CA ALA A 30 -18.38 -12.52 -4.49
C ALA A 30 -17.56 -11.23 -4.74
N SER A 31 -18.17 -10.05 -4.63
CA SER A 31 -17.52 -8.77 -4.94
C SER A 31 -16.35 -8.45 -4.00
N ALA A 32 -16.43 -8.87 -2.72
CA ALA A 32 -15.39 -8.60 -1.73
C ALA A 32 -14.12 -9.43 -1.96
N ALA A 33 -14.24 -10.61 -2.58
CA ALA A 33 -13.10 -11.50 -2.86
C ALA A 33 -12.26 -11.08 -4.09
N LEU A 34 -12.77 -10.12 -4.89
CA LEU A 34 -12.13 -9.59 -6.10
C LEU A 34 -11.43 -8.24 -5.87
N ALA A 35 -11.30 -7.79 -4.62
CA ALA A 35 -10.43 -6.67 -4.30
C ALA A 35 -8.99 -7.09 -4.63
N ASP A 36 -8.48 -6.56 -5.74
CA ASP A 36 -7.16 -6.80 -6.29
C ASP A 36 -6.09 -6.51 -5.23
N HIS A 37 -5.42 -7.54 -4.73
CA HIS A 37 -4.25 -7.39 -3.85
C HIS A 37 -3.08 -6.89 -4.71
N LYS A 38 -2.97 -5.57 -4.87
CA LYS A 38 -1.78 -4.94 -5.47
C LYS A 38 -0.53 -5.45 -4.76
N SER A 39 0.27 -6.26 -5.44
CA SER A 39 1.45 -6.92 -4.85
C SER A 39 2.54 -5.94 -4.39
N ASN A 40 2.48 -4.68 -4.81
CA ASN A 40 3.48 -3.66 -4.52
C ASN A 40 2.94 -2.55 -3.60
N HIS A 41 1.73 -2.72 -3.06
CA HIS A 41 1.15 -1.85 -2.06
C HIS A 41 1.38 -2.42 -0.66
N VAL A 42 1.60 -1.56 0.33
CA VAL A 42 1.71 -1.93 1.74
C VAL A 42 0.81 -1.05 2.59
N ASP A 43 0.21 -1.61 3.65
CA ASP A 43 -0.53 -0.81 4.63
C ASP A 43 0.46 -0.02 5.49
N VAL A 44 0.25 1.30 5.61
CA VAL A 44 1.18 2.22 6.28
C VAL A 44 0.50 2.89 7.47
N VAL A 45 1.09 2.69 8.65
CA VAL A 45 0.75 3.40 9.89
C VAL A 45 1.55 4.70 9.98
N VAL A 46 0.88 5.81 10.32
CA VAL A 46 1.48 7.16 10.41
C VAL A 46 1.11 7.91 11.69
N GLU A 47 0.51 7.23 12.66
CA GLU A 47 0.13 7.87 13.93
C GLU A 47 1.36 8.06 14.84
N GLY A 48 1.49 9.22 15.47
CA GLY A 48 2.57 9.51 16.43
C GLY A 48 3.87 10.05 15.80
N LEU A 49 3.80 10.63 14.60
CA LEU A 49 4.93 11.32 13.97
C LEU A 49 5.35 12.57 14.77
N SER A 50 6.64 12.91 14.71
CA SER A 50 7.13 14.20 15.16
C SER A 50 6.61 15.33 14.26
N GLU A 51 6.54 16.58 14.75
CA GLU A 51 6.16 17.76 13.94
C GLU A 51 6.99 17.87 12.64
N LYS A 52 8.26 17.48 12.72
CA LYS A 52 9.18 17.45 11.58
C LYS A 52 8.78 16.39 10.56
N ALA A 53 8.39 15.21 11.02
CA ALA A 53 7.91 14.13 10.15
C ALA A 53 6.50 14.39 9.62
N GLU A 54 5.61 15.04 10.36
CA GLU A 54 4.32 15.52 9.86
C GLU A 54 4.51 16.51 8.72
N THR A 55 5.43 17.48 8.89
CA THR A 55 5.81 18.39 7.79
C THR A 55 6.36 17.60 6.61
N GLY A 56 7.23 16.62 6.86
CA GLY A 56 7.78 15.74 5.83
C GLY A 56 6.73 14.92 5.09
N GLN A 57 5.69 14.47 5.79
CA GLN A 57 4.56 13.72 5.22
C GLN A 57 3.82 14.57 4.20
N LEU A 58 3.53 15.84 4.54
CA LEU A 58 2.85 16.76 3.63
C LEU A 58 3.65 16.96 2.34
N VAL A 59 4.96 17.24 2.47
CA VAL A 59 5.85 17.41 1.31
C VAL A 59 5.95 16.12 0.50
N PHE A 60 6.10 14.97 1.16
CA PHE A 60 6.17 13.67 0.49
C PHE A 60 4.89 13.38 -0.30
N ASN A 61 3.72 13.59 0.31
CA ASN A 61 2.44 13.35 -0.33
C ASN A 61 2.19 14.30 -1.51
N GLN A 62 2.74 15.52 -1.47
CA GLN A 62 2.64 16.46 -2.57
C GLN A 62 3.59 16.13 -3.73
N SER A 63 4.82 15.71 -3.42
CA SER A 63 5.90 15.66 -4.42
C SER A 63 6.31 14.25 -4.85
N CYS A 64 6.02 13.24 -4.05
CA CYS A 64 6.54 11.87 -4.25
C CYS A 64 5.43 10.83 -4.44
N ALA A 65 4.25 11.07 -3.85
CA ALA A 65 3.18 10.06 -3.80
C ALA A 65 2.55 9.72 -5.15
N SER A 66 2.70 10.56 -6.18
CA SER A 66 2.25 10.24 -7.55
C SER A 66 2.91 8.97 -8.09
N CYS A 67 4.15 8.68 -7.67
CA CYS A 67 4.86 7.45 -8.03
C CYS A 67 4.97 6.48 -6.84
N HIS A 68 5.28 6.97 -5.64
CA HIS A 68 5.55 6.11 -4.48
C HIS A 68 4.31 5.83 -3.61
N GLY A 69 3.12 6.26 -4.03
CA GLY A 69 1.88 6.12 -3.28
C GLY A 69 1.80 7.05 -2.06
N LEU A 70 0.58 7.24 -1.54
CA LEU A 70 0.38 8.01 -0.32
C LEU A 70 1.20 7.42 0.83
N ASN A 71 1.86 8.27 1.60
CA ASN A 71 2.71 7.87 2.72
C ASN A 71 3.82 6.85 2.38
N GLY A 72 4.17 6.69 1.10
CA GLY A 72 5.22 5.76 0.66
C GLY A 72 4.74 4.31 0.55
N GLN A 73 3.43 4.10 0.50
CA GLN A 73 2.79 2.79 0.43
C GLN A 73 3.01 2.01 -0.88
N GLY A 74 3.64 2.63 -1.88
CA GLY A 74 3.79 2.06 -3.22
C GLY A 74 2.58 2.31 -4.12
N SER A 75 2.80 2.25 -5.43
CA SER A 75 1.76 2.38 -6.46
C SER A 75 2.12 1.57 -7.70
N ASP A 76 1.33 1.70 -8.77
CA ASP A 76 1.67 1.06 -10.06
C ASP A 76 2.82 1.79 -10.78
N ALA A 77 3.11 3.01 -10.36
CA ALA A 77 4.15 3.86 -10.96
C ALA A 77 5.48 3.79 -10.20
N GLY A 78 5.54 3.19 -9.01
CA GLY A 78 6.75 3.19 -8.19
C GLY A 78 6.67 2.33 -6.93
N PRO A 79 7.84 1.96 -6.38
CA PRO A 79 7.92 1.00 -5.29
C PRO A 79 7.47 1.58 -3.94
N PRO A 80 7.05 0.72 -3.01
CA PRO A 80 6.79 1.11 -1.62
C PRO A 80 8.10 1.43 -0.91
N LEU A 81 8.21 2.64 -0.34
CA LEU A 81 9.37 3.04 0.46
C LEU A 81 9.28 2.54 1.90
N ILE A 82 8.08 2.19 2.34
CA ILE A 82 7.81 1.54 3.63
C ILE A 82 7.89 0.02 3.43
N HIS A 83 9.09 -0.46 3.11
CA HIS A 83 9.36 -1.87 2.90
C HIS A 83 10.72 -2.25 3.51
N SER A 84 10.87 -3.48 3.99
CA SER A 84 12.09 -3.96 4.69
C SER A 84 13.36 -3.81 3.85
N ILE A 85 13.28 -3.91 2.52
CA ILE A 85 14.42 -3.68 1.61
C ILE A 85 15.02 -2.28 1.75
N TYR A 86 14.23 -1.29 2.17
CA TYR A 86 14.66 0.10 2.37
C TYR A 86 15.09 0.38 3.81
N ASN A 87 15.30 -0.65 4.63
CA ASN A 87 15.79 -0.49 5.98
C ASN A 87 17.12 0.29 6.01
N PRO A 88 17.42 1.03 7.11
CA PRO A 88 18.59 1.90 7.16
C PRO A 88 19.95 1.21 6.93
N GLY A 89 20.06 -0.09 7.21
CA GLY A 89 21.30 -0.86 7.03
C GLY A 89 21.53 -1.33 5.59
N HIS A 90 20.49 -1.44 4.77
CA HIS A 90 20.61 -1.70 3.33
C HIS A 90 20.55 -0.40 2.51
N HIS A 91 19.63 0.52 2.82
CA HIS A 91 19.50 1.84 2.20
C HIS A 91 19.67 2.94 3.24
N SER A 92 20.87 3.50 3.37
CA SER A 92 21.15 4.61 4.30
C SER A 92 20.43 5.92 3.92
N ASN A 93 20.37 6.89 4.84
CA ASN A 93 19.84 8.23 4.54
C ASN A 93 20.54 8.91 3.35
N LYS A 94 21.85 8.66 3.19
CA LYS A 94 22.62 9.16 2.03
C LYS A 94 22.16 8.53 0.72
N ALA A 95 21.68 7.28 0.74
CA ALA A 95 21.11 6.65 -0.45
C ALA A 95 19.86 7.38 -0.92
N PHE A 96 18.94 7.72 -0.02
CA PHE A 96 17.75 8.52 -0.34
C PHE A 96 18.10 9.93 -0.82
N TYR A 97 19.03 10.64 -0.17
CA TYR A 97 19.52 11.94 -0.67
C TYR A 97 20.06 11.85 -2.10
N ARG A 98 20.87 10.84 -2.41
CA ARG A 98 21.39 10.63 -3.76
C ARG A 98 20.29 10.28 -4.74
N ALA A 99 19.35 9.42 -4.34
CA ALA A 99 18.21 9.04 -5.18
C ALA A 99 17.41 10.26 -5.62
N VAL A 100 17.11 11.17 -4.70
CA VAL A 100 16.37 12.41 -5.00
C VAL A 100 17.21 13.36 -5.86
N THR A 101 18.50 13.54 -5.57
CA THR A 101 19.33 14.54 -6.27
C THR A 101 19.92 14.07 -7.60
N GLN A 102 20.09 12.77 -7.79
CA GLN A 102 20.79 12.17 -8.94
C GLN A 102 19.94 11.14 -9.69
N GLY A 103 18.76 10.79 -9.17
CA GLY A 103 17.98 9.69 -9.69
C GLY A 103 18.54 8.32 -9.29
N VAL A 104 17.87 7.27 -9.74
CA VAL A 104 18.21 5.87 -9.45
C VAL A 104 18.00 5.03 -10.69
N GLN A 105 18.98 4.20 -11.02
CA GLN A 105 18.78 3.12 -11.99
C GLN A 105 17.96 1.99 -11.38
N GLN A 106 17.06 1.41 -12.15
CA GLN A 106 16.25 0.28 -11.70
C GLN A 106 17.13 -0.86 -11.18
N HIS A 107 16.85 -1.38 -9.97
CA HIS A 107 17.59 -2.53 -9.43
C HIS A 107 16.78 -3.47 -8.51
N HIS A 108 15.86 -2.98 -7.68
CA HIS A 108 15.04 -3.85 -6.81
C HIS A 108 13.64 -4.19 -7.34
N TRP A 109 13.06 -3.27 -8.11
CA TRP A 109 11.68 -3.34 -8.56
C TRP A 109 11.59 -3.03 -10.07
N PRO A 110 10.62 -3.58 -10.80
CA PRO A 110 10.54 -3.43 -12.26
C PRO A 110 9.81 -2.13 -12.71
N PHE A 111 9.99 -1.01 -12.00
CA PHE A 111 9.35 0.28 -12.33
C PHE A 111 10.16 1.17 -13.30
N GLY A 112 11.37 0.74 -13.66
CA GLY A 112 12.31 1.55 -14.43
C GLY A 112 13.11 2.53 -13.55
N ASN A 113 13.75 3.50 -14.21
CA ASN A 113 14.62 4.46 -13.53
C ASN A 113 13.80 5.58 -12.86
N MET A 114 14.20 5.97 -11.66
CA MET A 114 13.68 7.18 -11.01
C MET A 114 14.51 8.38 -11.48
N PRO A 115 13.90 9.43 -12.06
CA PRO A 115 14.63 10.64 -12.44
C PRO A 115 15.01 11.49 -11.19
N PRO A 116 16.03 12.35 -11.29
CA PRO A 116 16.31 13.34 -10.26
C PRO A 116 15.10 14.26 -10.02
N GLN A 117 14.86 14.61 -8.76
CA GLN A 117 13.81 15.54 -8.33
C GLN A 117 14.46 16.88 -7.96
N SER A 118 14.84 17.67 -8.98
CA SER A 118 15.57 18.94 -8.81
C SER A 118 14.78 20.04 -8.11
N HIS A 119 13.46 19.90 -8.03
CA HIS A 119 12.58 20.85 -7.35
C HIS A 119 12.56 20.69 -5.83
N ILE A 120 13.15 19.62 -5.28
CA ILE A 120 13.20 19.37 -3.85
C ILE A 120 14.41 20.11 -3.26
N GLY A 121 14.13 21.05 -2.36
CA GLY A 121 15.13 21.79 -1.61
C GLY A 121 15.79 20.96 -0.49
N PHE A 122 16.89 21.48 0.03
CA PHE A 122 17.66 20.80 1.10
C PHE A 122 16.84 20.63 2.41
N SER A 123 16.08 21.65 2.80
CA SER A 123 15.22 21.61 3.99
C SER A 123 14.08 20.60 3.83
N GLU A 124 13.41 20.62 2.68
CA GLU A 124 12.35 19.68 2.32
C GLU A 124 12.85 18.23 2.37
N MET A 125 14.04 17.97 1.81
CA MET A 125 14.63 16.64 1.84
C MET A 125 14.91 16.15 3.27
N THR A 126 15.28 17.06 4.17
CA THR A 126 15.49 16.73 5.58
C THR A 126 14.16 16.33 6.26
N TYR A 127 13.06 16.99 5.92
CA TYR A 127 11.73 16.65 6.43
C TYR A 127 11.21 15.34 5.84
N ILE A 128 11.30 15.16 4.52
CA ILE A 128 10.94 13.91 3.83
C ILE A 128 11.68 12.72 4.43
N LEU A 129 12.99 12.85 4.71
CA LEU A 129 13.74 11.77 5.34
C LEU A 129 13.31 11.47 6.77
N SER A 130 12.98 12.50 7.54
CA SER A 130 12.48 12.31 8.91
C SER A 130 11.16 11.55 8.86
N PHE A 131 10.27 11.95 7.95
CA PHE A 131 9.02 11.24 7.66
C PHE A 131 9.24 9.76 7.29
N ILE A 132 10.04 9.47 6.25
CA ILE A 132 10.26 8.09 5.79
C ILE A 132 10.80 7.22 6.92
N ARG A 133 11.74 7.73 7.74
CA ARG A 133 12.35 6.94 8.81
C ARG A 133 11.43 6.70 10.00
N GLU A 134 10.69 7.72 10.42
CA GLU A 134 9.73 7.54 11.50
C GLU A 134 8.61 6.58 11.08
N VAL A 135 8.10 6.71 9.85
CA VAL A 135 7.10 5.78 9.32
C VAL A 135 7.66 4.37 9.20
N GLN A 136 8.91 4.19 8.76
CA GLN A 136 9.56 2.87 8.75
C GLN A 136 9.56 2.25 10.16
N THR A 137 10.00 2.97 11.18
CA THR A 137 9.97 2.51 12.58
C THR A 137 8.56 2.18 13.07
N LEU A 138 7.58 3.06 12.80
CA LEU A 138 6.17 2.82 13.17
C LEU A 138 5.59 1.55 12.52
N ASN A 139 6.13 1.16 11.37
CA ASN A 139 5.74 -0.05 10.64
C ASN A 139 6.72 -1.22 10.84
N GLY A 140 7.56 -1.17 11.89
CA GLY A 140 8.45 -2.26 12.28
C GLY A 140 9.67 -2.47 11.38
N ILE A 141 9.99 -1.51 10.51
CA ILE A 141 11.16 -1.53 9.63
C ILE A 141 12.31 -0.83 10.36
N GLU A 142 13.13 -1.65 10.99
CA GLU A 142 14.29 -1.20 11.76
C GLU A 142 15.60 -1.43 11.01
N THR A 143 16.70 -0.88 11.54
CA THR A 143 18.03 -1.09 10.95
C THR A 143 18.42 -2.56 11.00
N GLU A 144 18.66 -3.17 9.83
CA GLU A 144 19.18 -4.54 9.74
C GLU A 144 20.65 -4.52 9.33
N ALA A 145 21.51 -5.18 10.11
CA ALA A 145 22.92 -5.26 9.76
C ALA A 145 23.10 -6.06 8.46
N HIS A 146 23.68 -5.42 7.43
CA HIS A 146 24.04 -6.11 6.21
C HIS A 146 25.23 -7.05 6.51
N ARG A 147 24.92 -8.31 6.79
CA ARG A 147 25.95 -9.36 6.85
C ARG A 147 26.20 -9.83 5.42
N MET A 148 27.33 -9.42 4.89
CA MET A 148 27.91 -9.93 3.66
C MET A 148 28.83 -11.10 3.98
#